data_AF-A0A659U785-F1
#
_entry.id   AF-A0A659U785-F1
#
_cell.length_a   1.000
_cell.length_b   1.000
_cell.length_c   1.000
_cell.angle_alpha   90.00
_cell.angle_beta   90.00
_cell.angle_gamma   90.00
#
_symmetry.space_group_name_H-M   'P 1'
#
loop_
_entity.id
_entity.type
_entity.pdbx_description
1 polymer ?
#
loop_
_entity_poly.entity_id
_entity_poly.type
_entity_poly.pdbx_seq_one_letter_code
_entity_poly.pdbx_strand_id
1 'polypeptide(L)'
;IVDWEYSGMNDPLWDLGDLSVEGKFDVAQDEELMRAYFGGEAKPAERGRVAIYKAMCDLLWTLWGLIQLANNNPVDDFHAYADGRFARCKALME
;
A
#
# COMPACT_ATOMS: atom_id res chain seq x y z
N ILE A 1 3.35 -16.41 3.04
CA ILE A 1 2.14 -15.71 2.53
C ILE A 1 0.97 -16.65 2.77
N VAL A 2 -0.10 -16.16 3.41
CA VAL A 2 -1.37 -16.84 3.69
C VAL A 2 -2.52 -15.87 3.31
N ASP A 3 -3.79 -16.25 3.50
CA ASP A 3 -4.97 -15.40 3.23
C ASP A 3 -5.12 -14.90 1.78
N TRP A 4 -5.42 -15.84 0.87
CA TRP A 4 -5.43 -15.64 -0.60
C TRP A 4 -6.74 -15.06 -1.17
N GLU A 5 -7.63 -14.53 -0.34
CA GLU A 5 -8.99 -14.13 -0.75
C GLU A 5 -9.05 -12.90 -1.69
N TYR A 6 -8.01 -12.07 -1.66
CA TYR A 6 -7.84 -10.91 -2.54
C TYR A 6 -6.85 -11.15 -3.70
N SER A 7 -6.38 -12.39 -3.88
CA SER A 7 -5.40 -12.71 -4.93
C SER A 7 -5.96 -12.58 -6.35
N GLY A 8 -5.11 -12.18 -7.28
CA GLY A 8 -5.44 -12.08 -8.70
C GLY A 8 -4.21 -11.74 -9.55
N MET A 9 -4.36 -11.81 -10.87
CA MET A 9 -3.30 -11.36 -11.78
C MET A 9 -3.17 -9.83 -11.71
N ASN A 10 -2.03 -9.34 -11.24
CA ASN A 10 -1.75 -7.90 -11.08
C ASN A 10 -0.31 -7.57 -11.51
N ASP A 11 0.03 -6.28 -11.54
CA ASP A 11 1.43 -5.85 -11.59
C ASP A 11 2.18 -6.37 -10.34
N PRO A 12 3.30 -7.10 -10.49
CA PRO A 12 4.01 -7.67 -9.34
C PRO A 12 4.55 -6.65 -8.34
N LEU A 13 4.75 -5.39 -8.73
CA LEU A 13 5.23 -4.34 -7.83
C LEU A 13 4.11 -3.74 -6.97
N TRP A 14 2.85 -4.10 -7.23
CA TRP A 14 1.75 -3.84 -6.30
C TRP A 14 2.06 -4.47 -4.93
N ASP A 15 2.42 -5.75 -4.89
CA ASP A 15 2.65 -6.49 -3.65
C ASP A 15 3.79 -5.86 -2.81
N LEU A 16 4.84 -5.35 -3.48
CA LEU A 16 5.94 -4.67 -2.79
C LEU A 16 5.50 -3.32 -2.21
N GLY A 17 4.71 -2.55 -2.98
CA GLY A 17 4.16 -1.28 -2.51
C GLY A 17 3.19 -1.47 -1.34
N ASP A 18 2.29 -2.45 -1.44
CA ASP A 18 1.30 -2.77 -0.40
C ASP A 18 2.00 -3.19 0.90
N LEU A 19 2.92 -4.16 0.83
CA LEU A 19 3.71 -4.60 1.99
C LEU A 19 4.48 -3.44 2.65
N SER A 20 5.06 -2.54 1.84
CA SER A 20 5.78 -1.38 2.35
C SER A 20 4.89 -0.43 3.15
N VAL A 21 3.66 -0.17 2.68
CA VAL A 21 2.68 0.67 3.39
C VAL A 21 2.23 0.00 4.68
N GLU A 22 1.85 -1.27 4.62
CA GLU A 22 1.34 -2.01 5.78
C GLU A 22 2.43 -2.23 6.85
N GLY A 23 3.64 -2.55 6.39
CA GLY A 23 4.82 -2.71 7.24
C GLY A 23 5.37 -1.39 7.81
N LYS A 24 4.87 -0.23 7.34
CA LYS A 24 5.37 1.10 7.67
C LYS A 24 6.87 1.23 7.40
N PHE A 25 7.31 0.72 6.25
CA PHE A 25 8.72 0.66 5.91
C PHE A 25 9.31 2.06 5.72
N ASP A 26 10.55 2.22 6.19
CA ASP A 26 11.39 3.34 5.82
C ASP A 26 12.09 3.11 4.48
N VAL A 27 12.84 4.12 4.01
CA VAL A 27 13.55 4.07 2.73
C VAL A 27 14.58 2.95 2.67
N ALA A 28 15.26 2.64 3.78
CA ALA A 28 16.29 1.60 3.80
C ALA A 28 15.64 0.21 3.71
N GLN A 29 14.52 -0.01 4.38
CA GLN A 29 13.74 -1.24 4.31
C GLN A 29 13.12 -1.44 2.91
N ASP A 30 12.65 -0.37 2.25
CA ASP A 30 12.17 -0.43 0.87
C ASP A 30 13.29 -0.87 -0.10
N GLU A 31 14.50 -0.32 0.05
CA GLU A 31 15.65 -0.71 -0.77
C GLU A 31 16.09 -2.15 -0.50
N GLU A 32 16.05 -2.60 0.76
CA GLU A 32 16.33 -4.00 1.12
C GLU A 32 15.32 -4.95 0.48
N LEU A 33 14.02 -4.64 0.58
CA LEU A 33 12.93 -5.41 -0.02
C LEU A 33 13.10 -5.52 -1.53
N MET A 34 13.29 -4.39 -2.22
CA MET A 34 13.46 -4.37 -3.67
C MET A 34 14.74 -5.09 -4.09
N ARG A 35 15.84 -4.94 -3.34
CA ARG A 35 17.10 -5.64 -3.63
C ARG A 35 16.95 -7.15 -3.53
N ALA A 36 16.27 -7.62 -2.48
CA ALA A 36 15.99 -9.04 -2.31
C ALA A 36 15.09 -9.57 -3.45
N TYR A 37 14.08 -8.80 -3.85
CA TYR A 37 13.14 -9.18 -4.92
C TYR A 37 13.78 -9.24 -6.31
N PHE A 38 14.56 -8.23 -6.69
CA PHE A 38 15.20 -8.16 -8.02
C PHE A 38 16.54 -8.89 -8.10
N GLY A 39 17.09 -9.36 -6.98
CA GLY A 39 18.44 -9.93 -6.90
C GLY A 39 19.55 -8.91 -7.17
N GLY A 40 19.27 -7.62 -7.01
CA GLY A 40 20.16 -6.52 -7.39
C GLY A 40 19.53 -5.16 -7.10
N GLU A 41 20.25 -4.09 -7.41
CA GLU A 41 19.71 -2.74 -7.21
C GLU A 41 18.51 -2.47 -8.15
N ALA A 42 17.40 -1.98 -7.59
CA ALA A 42 16.23 -1.62 -8.38
C ALA A 42 16.56 -0.50 -9.37
N LYS A 43 15.87 -0.46 -10.51
CA LYS A 43 15.96 0.63 -11.48
C LYS A 43 15.05 1.78 -11.07
N PRO A 44 15.31 3.02 -11.53
CA PRO A 44 14.44 4.16 -11.22
C PRO A 44 12.96 3.93 -11.57
N ALA A 45 12.67 3.25 -12.68
CA ALA A 45 11.30 2.93 -13.08
C ALA A 45 10.61 1.90 -12.15
N GLU A 46 11.37 0.96 -11.58
CA GLU A 46 10.85 -0.02 -10.62
C GLU A 46 10.55 0.64 -9.28
N ARG A 47 11.48 1.47 -8.78
CA ARG A 47 11.27 2.28 -7.58
C ARG A 47 10.06 3.21 -7.72
N GLY A 48 9.95 3.88 -8.86
CA GLY A 48 8.82 4.76 -9.16
C GLY A 48 7.49 4.02 -9.15
N ARG A 49 7.43 2.79 -9.71
CA ARG A 49 6.22 1.96 -9.65
C ARG A 49 5.85 1.55 -8.23
N VAL A 50 6.83 1.14 -7.40
CA VAL A 50 6.58 0.85 -5.98
C VAL A 50 6.03 2.08 -5.27
N ALA A 51 6.63 3.25 -5.46
CA ALA A 51 6.15 4.50 -4.85
C ALA A 51 4.72 4.87 -5.28
N ILE A 52 4.40 4.72 -6.58
CA ILE A 52 3.03 4.90 -7.09
C ILE A 52 2.08 3.91 -6.42
N TYR A 53 2.46 2.64 -6.31
CA TYR A 53 1.60 1.62 -5.69
C TYR A 53 1.43 1.80 -4.19
N LYS A 54 2.40 2.39 -3.46
CA LYS A 54 2.20 2.81 -2.07
C LYS A 54 1.06 3.82 -1.97
N ALA A 55 1.05 4.86 -2.81
CA ALA A 55 -0.02 5.85 -2.84
C ALA A 55 -1.37 5.22 -3.25
N MET A 56 -1.38 4.38 -4.29
CA MET A 56 -2.61 3.74 -4.76
C MET A 56 -3.17 2.72 -3.75
N CYS A 57 -2.33 2.02 -3.00
CA CYS A 57 -2.74 1.14 -1.90
C CYS A 57 -3.44 1.95 -0.79
N ASP A 58 -2.83 3.06 -0.33
CA ASP A 58 -3.49 3.95 0.64
C ASP A 58 -4.82 4.49 0.13
N LEU A 59 -4.89 4.91 -1.14
CA LEU A 59 -6.11 5.39 -1.74
C LEU A 59 -7.19 4.31 -1.85
N LEU A 60 -6.84 3.09 -2.29
CA LEU A 60 -7.78 1.97 -2.41
C LEU A 60 -8.47 1.68 -1.08
N TRP A 61 -7.68 1.53 -0.02
CA TRP A 61 -8.21 1.22 1.30
C TRP A 61 -8.88 2.41 1.98
N THR A 62 -8.48 3.65 1.65
CA THR A 62 -9.26 4.85 2.02
C THR A 62 -10.68 4.74 1.49
N LEU A 63 -10.84 4.47 0.19
CA LEU A 63 -12.15 4.35 -0.44
C LEU A 63 -12.95 3.17 0.13
N TRP A 64 -12.30 2.03 0.35
CA TRP A 64 -12.93 0.89 1.02
C TRP A 64 -13.42 1.26 2.44
N GLY A 65 -12.60 1.94 3.24
CA GLY A 65 -12.96 2.38 4.59
C GLY A 65 -14.16 3.32 4.58
N LEU A 66 -14.21 4.27 3.64
CA LEU A 66 -15.37 5.16 3.46
C LEU A 66 -16.64 4.40 3.09
N ILE A 67 -16.55 3.33 2.29
CA ILE A 67 -17.69 2.45 1.99
C ILE A 67 -18.16 1.72 3.26
N GLN A 68 -17.24 1.18 4.07
CA GLN A 68 -17.59 0.52 5.34
C GLN A 68 -18.26 1.49 6.32
N LEU A 69 -17.74 2.72 6.43
CA LEU A 69 -18.31 3.78 7.24
C LEU A 69 -19.74 4.13 6.79
N ALA A 70 -19.94 4.36 5.49
CA ALA A 70 -21.26 4.68 4.93
C ALA A 70 -22.28 3.55 5.15
N ASN A 71 -21.81 2.30 5.21
CA ASN A 71 -22.63 1.11 5.48
C ASN A 71 -22.88 0.87 6.98
N ASN A 72 -22.41 1.74 7.87
CA ASN A 72 -22.49 1.59 9.33
C ASN A 72 -21.92 0.23 9.82
N ASN A 73 -20.83 -0.24 9.21
CA ASN A 73 -20.18 -1.47 9.65
C ASN A 73 -19.59 -1.27 11.06
N PRO A 74 -19.98 -2.06 12.08
CA PRO A 74 -19.58 -1.84 13.47
C PRO A 74 -18.26 -2.53 13.84
N VAL A 75 -17.57 -3.17 12.88
CA VAL A 75 -16.35 -3.96 13.17
C VAL A 75 -15.21 -3.11 13.73
N ASP A 76 -15.08 -1.85 13.28
CA ASP A 76 -14.03 -0.92 13.74
C ASP A 76 -14.42 0.55 13.46
N ASP A 77 -13.57 1.51 13.87
CA ASP A 77 -13.68 2.92 13.53
C ASP A 77 -13.18 3.19 12.09
N PHE A 78 -14.08 2.99 11.12
CA PHE A 78 -13.78 3.20 9.71
C PHE A 78 -13.55 4.67 9.33
N HIS A 79 -14.00 5.63 10.14
CA HIS A 79 -13.73 7.04 9.89
C HIS A 79 -12.25 7.34 10.16
N ALA A 80 -11.76 6.96 11.35
CA ALA A 80 -10.35 7.12 11.70
C ALA A 80 -9.42 6.32 10.76
N TYR A 81 -9.83 5.10 10.37
CA TYR A 81 -9.10 4.27 9.41
C TYR A 81 -8.92 4.97 8.06
N ALA A 82 -10.02 5.47 7.47
CA ALA A 82 -9.98 6.12 6.17
C ALA A 82 -9.18 7.42 6.19
N ASP A 83 -9.38 8.27 7.20
CA ASP A 83 -8.66 9.53 7.34
C ASP A 83 -7.14 9.32 7.49
N GLY A 84 -6.74 8.31 8.28
CA GLY A 84 -5.33 7.99 8.50
C GLY A 84 -4.63 7.55 7.21
N ARG A 85 -5.26 6.66 6.42
CA ARG A 85 -4.71 6.22 5.13
C ARG A 85 -4.71 7.34 4.11
N PHE A 86 -5.77 8.16 4.05
CA PHE A 86 -5.82 9.28 3.12
C PHE A 86 -4.75 10.33 3.39
N ALA A 87 -4.53 10.67 4.67
CA ALA A 87 -3.50 11.63 5.06
C ALA A 87 -2.10 11.16 4.64
N ARG A 88 -1.79 9.87 4.81
CA ARG A 88 -0.51 9.29 4.37
C ARG A 88 -0.39 9.25 2.84
N CYS A 89 -1.45 8.87 2.14
CA CYS A 89 -1.50 8.94 0.67
C CYS A 89 -1.18 10.35 0.18
N LYS A 90 -1.88 11.35 0.73
CA LYS A 90 -1.72 12.75 0.35
C LYS A 90 -0.29 13.24 0.58
N ALA A 91 0.28 12.94 1.76
CA ALA A 91 1.65 13.34 2.09
C ALA A 91 2.71 12.73 1.15
N LEU A 92 2.46 11.55 0.59
CA LEU A 92 3.35 10.91 -0.39
C LEU A 92 3.24 11.54 -1.79
N MET A 93 2.09 12.15 -2.11
CA MET A 93 1.81 12.72 -3.44
C MET A 93 2.19 14.21 -3.57
N GLU A 94 2.41 14.90 -2.47
CA GLU A 94 2.87 16.31 -2.40
C GLU A 94 4.40 16.42 -2.48
#